data_AF-A0A7S0AU87-F1
#
_entry.id   AF-A0A7S0AU87-F1
#
_cell.length_a   1.000
_cell.length_b   1.000
_cell.length_c   1.000
_cell.angle_alpha   90.00
_cell.angle_beta   90.00
_cell.angle_gamma   90.00
#
_symmetry.space_group_name_H-M   'P 1'
#
loop_
_entity.id
_entity.type
_entity.pdbx_description
1 polymer ?
#
loop_
_entity_poly.entity_id
_entity_poly.type
_entity_poly.pdbx_seq_one_letter_code
_entity_poly.pdbx_strand_id
1 'polypeptide(L)'
;LGIDTPEISENQPYSKEAKAYVRKYCHKKEIYLTYDEYGDRKDKYGRLLAFIWAYDKPNGGFLCVNEGVVAQGLATVYLPRKDAKLTNLRKLLALQKEARKAKRGIWSNFVDYKVLVTPRGAAYHVAGCRHIVTHRSLRTMMVSDAADTGLHPCRTCLAD
;
A
#
# COMPACT_ATOMS: atom_id res chain seq x y z
N LEU A 1 5.15 7.39 0.65
CA LEU A 1 6.22 6.37 0.53
C LEU A 1 5.70 5.05 1.09
N GLY A 2 5.91 3.94 0.38
CA GLY A 2 5.60 2.58 0.85
C GLY A 2 4.12 2.17 0.84
N ILE A 3 3.22 3.05 0.36
CA ILE A 3 1.77 2.83 0.35
C ILE A 3 1.17 3.36 -0.95
N ASP A 4 0.03 2.80 -1.36
CA ASP A 4 -0.79 3.24 -2.50
C ASP A 4 -2.23 3.43 -2.03
N THR A 5 -2.80 4.60 -2.28
CA THR A 5 -4.18 4.96 -1.91
C THR A 5 -5.09 4.88 -3.14
N PRO A 6 -6.39 4.63 -2.97
CA PRO A 6 -7.34 4.70 -4.08
C PRO A 6 -7.33 6.06 -4.77
N GLU A 7 -7.39 6.06 -6.10
CA GLU A 7 -7.29 7.25 -6.94
C GLU A 7 -8.60 8.04 -7.00
N ILE A 8 -8.51 9.34 -6.71
CA ILE A 8 -9.68 10.24 -6.69
C ILE A 8 -10.18 10.52 -8.11
N SER A 9 -9.27 10.68 -9.08
CA SER A 9 -9.62 10.97 -10.48
C SER A 9 -10.42 9.85 -11.13
N GLU A 10 -10.22 8.63 -10.64
CA GLU A 10 -10.92 7.42 -11.10
C GLU A 10 -12.16 7.11 -10.25
N ASN A 11 -12.50 7.99 -9.29
CA ASN A 11 -13.60 7.80 -8.33
C ASN A 11 -13.57 6.44 -7.62
N GLN A 12 -12.36 5.94 -7.32
CA GLN A 12 -12.21 4.66 -6.65
C GLN A 12 -12.79 4.73 -5.22
N PRO A 13 -13.44 3.66 -4.73
CA PRO A 13 -13.98 3.61 -3.38
C PRO A 13 -12.92 3.97 -2.32
N TYR A 14 -13.34 4.65 -1.26
CA TYR A 14 -12.49 5.10 -0.14
C TYR A 14 -11.41 6.15 -0.46
N SER A 15 -11.33 6.65 -1.70
CA SER A 15 -10.39 7.71 -2.10
C SER A 15 -10.62 9.03 -1.35
N LYS A 16 -11.87 9.40 -1.11
CA LYS A 16 -12.25 10.62 -0.35
C LYS A 16 -11.92 10.47 1.14
N GLU A 17 -12.12 9.29 1.69
CA GLU A 17 -11.84 8.92 3.06
C GLU A 17 -10.34 8.92 3.33
N ALA A 18 -9.53 8.37 2.42
CA ALA A 18 -8.07 8.46 2.47
C ALA A 18 -7.60 9.92 2.48
N LYS A 19 -8.14 10.76 1.59
CA LYS A 19 -7.85 12.20 1.57
C LYS A 19 -8.28 12.89 2.86
N ALA A 20 -9.46 12.59 3.38
CA ALA A 20 -9.97 13.17 4.63
C ALA A 20 -9.09 12.77 5.82
N TYR A 21 -8.64 11.52 5.87
CA TYR A 21 -7.74 11.03 6.92
C TYR A 21 -6.41 11.80 6.91
N VAL A 22 -5.73 11.89 5.76
CA VAL A 22 -4.48 12.64 5.67
C VAL A 22 -4.71 14.12 5.99
N ARG A 23 -5.81 14.71 5.51
CA ARG A 23 -6.17 16.11 5.81
C ARG A 23 -6.34 16.35 7.31
N LYS A 24 -6.99 15.43 8.03
CA LYS A 24 -7.19 15.50 9.49
C LYS A 24 -5.87 15.66 10.24
N TYR A 25 -4.81 14.98 9.81
CA TYR A 25 -3.52 14.99 10.49
C TYR A 25 -2.56 16.07 9.98
N CYS A 26 -2.61 16.43 8.70
CA CYS A 26 -1.57 17.27 8.08
C CYS A 26 -2.03 18.69 7.75
N HIS A 27 -3.33 18.94 7.53
CA HIS A 27 -3.78 20.23 7.01
C HIS A 27 -3.64 21.34 8.04
N LYS A 28 -2.86 22.37 7.71
CA LYS A 28 -2.56 23.53 8.59
C LYS A 28 -2.00 23.10 9.95
N LYS A 29 -1.20 22.03 9.96
CA LYS A 29 -0.55 21.49 11.14
C LYS A 29 0.94 21.35 10.89
N GLU A 30 1.72 21.45 11.95
CA GLU A 30 3.13 21.09 11.91
C GLU A 30 3.26 19.56 11.73
N ILE A 31 4.12 19.17 10.80
CA ILE A 31 4.44 17.77 10.51
C ILE A 31 5.95 17.62 10.42
N TYR A 32 6.45 16.44 10.75
CA TYR A 32 7.83 16.06 10.52
C TYR A 32 7.91 15.08 9.37
N LEU A 33 8.99 15.19 8.59
CA LEU A 33 9.30 14.26 7.53
C LEU A 33 10.56 13.49 7.89
N THR A 34 10.51 12.17 7.77
CA THR A 34 11.70 11.33 7.84
C THR A 34 11.87 10.61 6.51
N TYR A 35 13.07 10.67 5.94
CA TYR A 35 13.42 9.90 4.77
C TYR A 35 13.71 8.45 5.17
N ASP A 36 13.43 7.53 4.25
CA ASP A 36 13.84 6.14 4.42
C ASP A 36 15.35 6.00 4.19
N GLU A 37 15.97 5.01 4.82
CA GLU A 37 17.41 4.76 4.71
C GLU A 37 17.79 3.96 3.45
N TYR A 38 16.85 3.26 2.81
CA TYR A 38 17.11 2.31 1.73
C TYR A 38 16.77 2.84 0.32
N GLY A 39 16.55 4.15 0.15
CA GLY A 39 16.18 4.69 -1.16
C GLY A 39 16.45 6.18 -1.34
N ASP A 40 16.13 6.66 -2.54
CA ASP A 40 16.27 8.07 -2.89
C ASP A 40 15.23 8.92 -2.18
N ARG A 41 15.60 10.18 -1.89
CA ARG A 41 14.69 11.15 -1.26
C ARG A 41 13.62 11.68 -2.21
N LYS A 42 13.79 11.46 -3.52
CA LYS A 42 12.86 11.89 -4.55
C LYS A 42 12.65 10.77 -5.56
N ASP A 43 11.45 10.70 -6.12
CA ASP A 43 11.20 9.85 -7.28
C ASP A 43 11.58 10.55 -8.59
N LYS A 44 11.39 9.84 -9.71
CA LYS A 44 11.66 10.34 -11.07
C LYS A 44 10.83 11.57 -11.48
N TYR A 45 9.77 11.90 -10.74
CA TYR A 45 8.93 13.08 -10.97
C TYR A 45 9.28 14.22 -10.00
N GLY A 46 10.32 14.06 -9.18
CA GLY A 46 10.76 15.06 -8.20
C GLY A 46 9.94 15.08 -6.90
N ARG A 47 9.02 14.14 -6.70
CA ARG A 47 8.19 14.06 -5.48
C ARG A 47 9.02 13.55 -4.32
N LEU A 48 8.88 14.19 -3.15
CA LEU A 48 9.58 13.74 -1.93
C LEU A 48 9.07 12.36 -1.48
N LEU A 49 10.01 11.47 -1.19
CA LEU A 49 9.77 10.14 -0.66
C LEU A 49 10.07 10.14 0.84
N ALA A 50 9.04 10.34 1.66
CA ALA A 50 9.18 10.41 3.11
C ALA A 50 8.00 9.74 3.84
N PHE A 51 8.24 9.42 5.11
CA PHE A 51 7.19 9.19 6.10
C PHE A 51 6.79 10.52 6.72
N ILE A 52 5.49 10.70 6.92
CA ILE A 52 4.92 11.89 7.54
C ILE A 52 4.58 11.56 8.98
N TRP A 53 5.05 12.39 9.90
CA TRP A 53 4.76 12.29 11.32
C TRP A 53 3.94 13.49 11.78
N ALA A 54 2.77 13.24 12.36
CA ALA A 54 1.89 14.27 12.89
C ALA A 54 1.66 14.02 14.38
N TYR A 55 1.62 15.10 15.17
CA TYR A 55 1.32 14.97 16.60
C TYR A 55 -0.15 14.60 16.80
N ASP A 56 -0.38 13.48 17.46
CA ASP A 56 -1.70 12.91 17.76
C ASP A 56 -2.07 13.22 19.21
N LYS A 57 -2.63 14.41 19.43
CA LYS A 57 -2.99 14.92 20.77
C LYS A 57 -3.72 13.90 21.66
N PRO A 58 -4.74 13.16 21.19
CA PRO A 58 -5.44 12.18 22.00
C PRO A 58 -4.54 11.06 22.54
N ASN A 59 -3.48 10.69 21.80
CA ASN A 59 -2.57 9.62 22.15
C ASN A 59 -1.24 10.11 22.75
N GLY A 60 -1.05 11.43 22.87
CA GLY A 60 0.12 12.04 23.49
C GLY A 60 1.45 11.82 22.75
N GLY A 61 1.44 11.49 21.45
CA GLY A 61 2.64 11.12 20.70
C GLY A 61 2.57 11.39 19.21
N PHE A 62 3.63 11.04 18.48
CA PHE A 62 3.67 11.17 17.02
C PHE A 62 3.10 9.94 16.32
N LEU A 63 2.18 10.18 15.40
CA LEU A 63 1.63 9.19 14.49
C LEU A 63 2.36 9.26 13.14
N CYS A 64 2.88 8.13 12.67
CA CYS A 64 3.25 7.97 11.26
C CYS A 64 1.97 7.89 10.42
N VAL A 65 1.68 8.93 9.65
CA VAL A 65 0.45 9.06 8.87
C VAL A 65 0.35 7.95 7.83
N ASN A 66 1.45 7.56 7.18
CA ASN A 66 1.45 6.47 6.20
C ASN A 66 0.95 5.15 6.82
N GLU A 67 1.45 4.82 8.02
CA GLU A 67 1.03 3.65 8.78
C GLU A 67 -0.44 3.76 9.20
N GLY A 68 -0.85 4.94 9.64
CA GLY A 68 -2.24 5.21 10.02
C GLY A 68 -3.22 4.97 8.86
N VAL A 69 -2.90 5.44 7.65
CA VAL A 69 -3.75 5.23 6.46
C VAL A 69 -3.92 3.74 6.17
N VAL A 70 -2.85 2.95 6.24
CA VAL A 70 -2.91 1.49 6.05
C VAL A 70 -3.71 0.81 7.17
N ALA A 71 -3.51 1.22 8.42
CA ALA A 71 -4.22 0.68 9.59
C ALA A 71 -5.74 0.88 9.51
N GLN A 72 -6.19 1.98 8.89
CA GLN A 72 -7.60 2.25 8.64
C GLN A 72 -8.15 1.54 7.39
N GLY A 73 -7.33 0.79 6.65
CA GLY A 73 -7.72 0.17 5.39
C GLY A 73 -7.97 1.18 4.28
N LEU A 74 -7.27 2.32 4.29
CA LEU A 74 -7.43 3.39 3.29
C LEU A 74 -6.28 3.41 2.27
N ALA A 75 -5.34 2.47 2.39
CA ALA A 75 -4.25 2.24 1.45
C ALA A 75 -3.78 0.78 1.52
N THR A 76 -3.15 0.32 0.44
CA THR A 76 -2.36 -0.91 0.40
C THR A 76 -0.88 -0.59 0.58
N VAL A 77 -0.10 -1.54 1.10
CA VAL A 77 1.36 -1.49 1.05
C VAL A 77 1.83 -1.61 -0.39
N TYR A 78 2.78 -0.76 -0.78
CA TYR A 78 3.29 -0.74 -2.15
C TYR A 78 4.81 -0.71 -2.16
N LEU A 79 5.38 -1.67 -2.88
CA LEU A 79 6.80 -1.75 -3.19
C LEU A 79 6.99 -1.80 -4.71
N PRO A 80 7.87 -0.97 -5.28
CA PRO A 80 8.10 -0.96 -6.72
C PRO A 80 8.80 -2.23 -7.23
N ARG A 81 9.45 -2.98 -6.32
CA ARG A 81 10.11 -4.25 -6.60
C ARG A 81 9.94 -5.19 -5.41
N LYS A 82 9.97 -6.50 -5.66
CA LYS A 82 9.78 -7.54 -4.64
C LYS A 82 10.87 -7.51 -3.55
N ASP A 83 12.08 -7.12 -3.93
CA ASP A 83 13.26 -7.06 -3.05
C ASP A 83 13.48 -5.66 -2.45
N ALA A 84 12.57 -4.72 -2.69
CA ALA A 84 12.68 -3.37 -2.14
C ALA A 84 12.64 -3.41 -0.62
N LYS A 85 13.54 -2.64 0.01
CA LYS A 85 13.58 -2.45 1.45
C LYS A 85 12.87 -1.16 1.82
N LEU A 86 12.31 -1.14 3.01
CA LEU A 86 11.65 0.02 3.61
C LEU A 86 11.68 -0.17 5.13
N THR A 87 12.14 0.84 5.86
CA THR A 87 12.42 0.74 7.31
C THR A 87 11.22 0.24 8.11
N ASN A 88 9.99 0.62 7.73
CA ASN A 88 8.77 0.19 8.42
C ASN A 88 7.96 -0.90 7.68
N LEU A 89 8.54 -1.60 6.70
CA LEU A 89 7.82 -2.59 5.88
C LEU A 89 7.06 -3.63 6.71
N ARG A 90 7.74 -4.24 7.70
CA ARG A 90 7.14 -5.27 8.56
C ARG A 90 5.89 -4.74 9.28
N LYS A 91 5.95 -3.49 9.76
CA LYS A 91 4.83 -2.85 10.45
C LYS A 91 3.69 -2.55 9.49
N LEU A 92 3.98 -2.02 8.30
CA LEU A 92 2.97 -1.77 7.27
C LEU A 92 2.24 -3.06 6.86
N LEU A 93 2.96 -4.16 6.63
CA LEU A 93 2.34 -5.44 6.27
C LEU A 93 1.47 -5.99 7.40
N ALA A 94 1.90 -5.87 8.66
CA ALA A 94 1.09 -6.24 9.81
C ALA A 94 -0.20 -5.39 9.89
N LEU A 95 -0.11 -4.07 9.73
CA LEU A 95 -1.26 -3.17 9.75
C LEU A 95 -2.24 -3.47 8.60
N GLN A 96 -1.73 -3.75 7.40
CA GLN A 96 -2.56 -4.14 6.26
C GLN A 96 -3.31 -5.44 6.53
N LYS A 97 -2.60 -6.45 7.05
CA LYS A 97 -3.21 -7.74 7.41
C LYS A 97 -4.34 -7.56 8.43
N GLU A 98 -4.13 -6.74 9.45
CA GLU A 98 -5.15 -6.47 10.46
C GLU A 98 -6.31 -5.64 9.90
N ALA A 99 -6.06 -4.63 9.05
CA ALA A 99 -7.12 -3.89 8.36
C ALA A 99 -7.97 -4.81 7.47
N ARG A 100 -7.33 -5.75 6.77
CA ARG A 100 -8.00 -6.76 5.94
C ARG A 100 -8.87 -7.70 6.76
N LYS A 101 -8.33 -8.29 7.84
CA LYS A 101 -9.10 -9.15 8.75
C LYS A 101 -10.27 -8.42 9.38
N ALA A 102 -10.09 -7.15 9.73
CA ALA A 102 -11.13 -6.31 10.30
C ALA A 102 -12.08 -5.70 9.25
N LYS A 103 -11.93 -6.05 7.96
CA LYS A 103 -12.76 -5.55 6.84
C LYS A 103 -12.89 -4.02 6.82
N ARG A 104 -11.78 -3.32 7.06
CA ARG A 104 -11.76 -1.84 7.09
C ARG A 104 -11.56 -1.27 5.70
N GLY A 105 -12.25 -0.17 5.41
CA GLY A 105 -12.05 0.62 4.18
C GLY A 105 -12.11 -0.24 2.93
N ILE A 106 -11.06 -0.19 2.10
CA ILE A 106 -10.94 -0.94 0.83
C ILE A 106 -11.09 -2.46 1.01
N TRP A 107 -10.94 -2.97 2.24
CA TRP A 107 -11.08 -4.39 2.56
C TRP A 107 -12.49 -4.81 2.98
N SER A 108 -13.47 -3.91 2.97
CA SER A 108 -14.84 -4.17 3.46
C SER A 108 -15.51 -5.37 2.77
N ASN A 109 -15.32 -5.49 1.46
CA ASN A 109 -15.84 -6.56 0.63
C ASN A 109 -14.74 -7.52 0.15
N PHE A 110 -13.61 -7.60 0.87
CA PHE A 110 -12.51 -8.46 0.49
C PHE A 110 -12.96 -9.93 0.46
N VAL A 111 -12.78 -10.56 -0.70
CA VAL A 111 -12.95 -12.00 -0.91
C VAL A 111 -11.61 -12.56 -1.31
N ASP A 112 -11.23 -13.66 -0.68
CA ASP A 112 -9.97 -14.32 -1.00
C ASP A 112 -10.12 -15.21 -2.23
N TYR A 113 -9.18 -15.12 -3.16
CA TYR A 113 -9.16 -15.90 -4.40
C TYR A 113 -7.73 -16.19 -4.85
N LYS A 114 -7.59 -17.15 -5.76
CA LYS A 114 -6.29 -17.57 -6.29
C LYS A 114 -5.77 -16.56 -7.31
N VAL A 115 -4.51 -16.15 -7.14
CA VAL A 115 -3.76 -15.30 -8.04
C VAL A 115 -2.46 -15.97 -8.46
N LEU A 116 -1.92 -15.50 -9.58
CA LEU A 116 -0.63 -15.93 -10.14
C LEU A 116 0.46 -14.93 -9.79
N VAL A 117 1.60 -15.44 -9.37
CA VAL A 117 2.79 -14.64 -9.07
C VAL A 117 3.99 -15.17 -9.82
N THR A 118 4.89 -14.25 -10.18
CA THR A 118 6.20 -14.62 -10.75
C THR A 118 7.25 -14.68 -9.63
N PRO A 119 8.38 -15.39 -9.83
CA PRO A 119 9.37 -15.58 -8.77
C PRO A 119 9.99 -14.26 -8.28
N ARG A 120 10.20 -13.30 -9.18
CA ARG A 120 10.88 -12.02 -8.93
C ARG A 120 9.98 -10.78 -9.04
N GLY A 121 8.77 -10.92 -9.58
CA GLY A 121 7.86 -9.79 -9.75
C GLY A 121 7.25 -9.32 -8.43
N ALA A 122 7.00 -8.01 -8.33
CA ALA A 122 6.32 -7.39 -7.20
C ALA A 122 4.79 -7.45 -7.30
N ALA A 123 4.26 -7.85 -8.46
CA ALA A 123 2.84 -7.88 -8.72
C ALA A 123 2.27 -9.31 -8.67
N TYR A 124 1.02 -9.42 -8.24
CA TYR A 124 0.18 -10.59 -8.48
C TYR A 124 -0.83 -10.32 -9.62
N HIS A 125 -1.26 -11.39 -10.27
CA HIS A 125 -1.99 -11.34 -11.54
C HIS A 125 -3.15 -12.33 -11.56
N VAL A 126 -4.16 -12.07 -12.38
CA VAL A 126 -5.13 -13.10 -12.80
C VAL A 126 -4.64 -13.89 -14.01
N ALA A 127 -5.24 -15.06 -14.24
CA ALA A 127 -4.97 -15.88 -15.43
C ALA A 127 -5.22 -15.10 -16.73
N GLY A 128 -4.39 -15.31 -17.75
CA GLY A 128 -4.49 -14.62 -19.04
C GLY A 128 -3.88 -13.21 -19.09
N CYS A 129 -3.29 -12.72 -18.00
CA CYS A 129 -2.63 -11.42 -18.01
C CYS A 129 -1.44 -11.38 -19.00
N ARG A 130 -1.42 -10.37 -19.89
CA ARG A 130 -0.38 -10.19 -20.92
C ARG A 130 1.05 -10.13 -20.39
N HIS A 131 1.23 -9.70 -19.14
CA HIS A 131 2.56 -9.56 -18.52
C HIS A 131 3.18 -10.90 -18.10
N ILE A 132 2.35 -11.94 -17.97
CA ILE A 132 2.79 -13.27 -17.52
C ILE A 132 2.57 -14.36 -18.57
N VAL A 133 2.01 -14.03 -19.74
CA VAL A 133 1.65 -15.00 -20.78
C VAL A 133 2.84 -15.81 -21.28
N THR A 134 4.04 -15.22 -21.30
CA THR A 134 5.29 -15.90 -21.70
C THR A 134 6.03 -16.55 -20.54
N HIS A 135 5.57 -16.34 -19.30
CA HIS A 135 6.30 -16.73 -18.10
C HIS A 135 6.01 -18.19 -17.75
N ARG A 136 7.03 -19.04 -17.74
CA ARG A 136 6.88 -20.49 -17.54
C ARG A 136 6.88 -20.94 -16.08
N SER A 137 7.41 -20.11 -15.18
CA SER A 137 7.54 -20.43 -13.74
C SER A 137 6.55 -19.64 -12.91
N LEU A 138 5.25 -19.88 -13.08
CA LEU A 138 4.20 -19.24 -12.31
C LEU A 138 3.88 -20.04 -11.05
N ARG A 139 3.60 -19.33 -9.96
CA ARG A 139 3.08 -19.92 -8.72
C ARG A 139 1.70 -19.39 -8.46
N THR A 140 0.83 -20.25 -7.94
CA THR A 140 -0.50 -19.87 -7.48
C THR A 140 -0.48 -19.68 -5.98
N MET A 141 -1.12 -18.62 -5.48
CA MET A 141 -1.33 -18.39 -4.06
C MET A 141 -2.63 -17.62 -3.83
N MET A 142 -3.08 -17.53 -2.58
CA MET A 142 -4.23 -16.68 -2.25
C MET A 142 -3.83 -15.21 -2.34
N VAL A 143 -4.76 -14.35 -2.76
CA VAL A 143 -4.51 -12.90 -2.86
C VAL A 143 -4.22 -12.30 -1.48
N SER A 144 -4.80 -12.87 -0.41
CA SER A 144 -4.47 -12.53 0.96
C SER A 144 -2.99 -12.75 1.28
N ASP A 145 -2.44 -13.90 0.93
CA ASP A 145 -1.03 -14.25 1.14
C ASP A 145 -0.10 -13.38 0.29
N ALA A 146 -0.51 -13.07 -0.96
CA ALA A 146 0.25 -12.20 -1.84
C ALA A 146 0.35 -10.77 -1.26
N ALA A 147 -0.78 -10.22 -0.82
CA ALA A 147 -0.82 -8.90 -0.18
C ALA A 147 -0.03 -8.87 1.14
N ASP A 148 -0.18 -9.89 1.99
CA ASP A 148 0.51 -10.00 3.28
C ASP A 148 2.04 -10.13 3.13
N THR A 149 2.54 -10.54 1.95
CA THR A 149 3.97 -10.60 1.61
C THR A 149 4.48 -9.36 0.87
N GLY A 150 3.63 -8.34 0.69
CA GLY A 150 3.99 -7.07 0.06
C GLY A 150 3.91 -7.06 -1.46
N LEU A 151 3.27 -8.06 -2.08
CA LEU A 151 2.94 -8.01 -3.49
C LEU A 151 1.71 -7.13 -3.71
N HIS A 152 1.73 -6.36 -4.79
CA HIS A 152 0.65 -5.44 -5.15
C HIS A 152 -0.16 -5.97 -6.35
N PRO A 153 -1.41 -5.53 -6.56
CA PRO A 153 -2.17 -5.93 -7.74
C PRO A 153 -1.48 -5.44 -9.03
N CYS A 154 -1.58 -6.22 -10.09
CA CYS A 154 -1.15 -5.79 -11.40
C CYS A 154 -2.11 -4.73 -11.96
N ARG A 155 -1.59 -3.52 -12.20
CA ARG A 155 -2.32 -2.36 -12.78
C ARG A 155 -2.88 -2.56 -14.19
N THR A 156 -2.83 -3.76 -14.76
CA THR A 156 -3.39 -4.06 -16.10
C THR A 156 -4.49 -5.08 -16.05
N CYS A 157 -4.37 -6.12 -15.23
CA CYS A 157 -5.39 -7.17 -15.13
C CYS A 157 -6.24 -7.09 -13.87
N LEU A 158 -5.89 -6.18 -12.96
CA LEU A 158 -6.56 -5.89 -11.70
C LEU A 158 -6.63 -4.37 -11.48
N ALA A 159 -6.64 -3.59 -12.57
CA ALA A 159 -7.09 -2.22 -12.49
C ALA A 159 -8.61 -2.30 -12.38
N ASP A 160 -9.15 -1.88 -11.23
CA ASP A 160 -10.58 -1.71 -11.02
C ASP A 160 -11.12 -0.56 -11.89
#